data_AF-A0A653CSL9-F1
#
_entry.id   AF-A0A653CSL9-F1
#
_cell.length_a   1.000
_cell.length_b   1.000
_cell.length_c   1.000
_cell.angle_alpha   90.00
_cell.angle_beta   90.00
_cell.angle_gamma   90.00
#
_symmetry.space_group_name_H-M   'P 1'
#
loop_
_entity.id
_entity.type
_entity.pdbx_description
1 polymer ?
#
loop_
_entity_poly.entity_id
_entity_poly.type
_entity_poly.pdbx_seq_one_letter_code
_entity_poly.pdbx_strand_id
1 'polypeptide(L)'
;MFEPSTSNILLWRCKSCGKEVTNRWHHFHSHTAQRSFCPYCPATYSRIDTLRSHVRAKHTIFLSNKHAPALQCKVNRSKADNMTIG
;
A
#
# COMPACT_ATOMS: atom_id res chain seq x y z
N MET A 1 3.47 -16.15 -7.12
CA MET A 1 2.23 -15.34 -7.04
C MET A 1 1.16 -15.73 -8.08
N PHE A 2 1.48 -16.32 -9.25
CA PHE A 2 0.47 -16.75 -10.25
C PHE A 2 0.78 -18.12 -10.84
N GLU A 3 -0.25 -18.80 -11.35
CA GLU A 3 -0.18 -20.07 -12.10
C GLU A 3 -1.12 -20.04 -13.32
N PRO A 4 -0.91 -20.89 -14.33
CA PRO A 4 -1.87 -21.04 -15.42
C PRO A 4 -3.23 -21.49 -14.89
N SER A 5 -4.31 -20.92 -15.42
CA SER A 5 -5.66 -21.36 -15.09
C SER A 5 -5.93 -22.76 -15.64
N THR A 6 -6.61 -23.59 -14.84
CA THR A 6 -7.07 -24.92 -15.25
C THR A 6 -8.36 -24.86 -16.07
N SER A 7 -9.10 -23.74 -15.99
CA SER A 7 -10.36 -23.55 -16.71
C SER A 7 -10.12 -22.97 -18.11
N ASN A 8 -9.16 -22.05 -18.25
CA ASN A 8 -8.84 -21.43 -19.53
C ASN A 8 -7.34 -21.15 -19.65
N ILE A 9 -6.69 -21.72 -20.66
CA ILE A 9 -5.24 -21.61 -20.86
C ILE A 9 -4.74 -20.18 -21.13
N LEU A 10 -5.63 -19.24 -21.49
CA LEU A 10 -5.29 -17.83 -21.72
C LEU A 10 -5.35 -17.00 -20.43
N LEU A 11 -5.86 -17.59 -19.33
CA LEU A 11 -5.98 -16.94 -18.04
C LEU A 11 -4.89 -17.40 -17.07
N TRP A 12 -4.57 -16.51 -16.14
CA TRP A 12 -3.65 -16.73 -15.04
C TRP A 12 -4.42 -16.67 -13.73
N ARG A 13 -4.25 -17.69 -12.90
CA ARG A 13 -4.80 -17.74 -11.54
C ARG A 13 -3.83 -17.11 -10.56
N CYS A 14 -4.31 -16.14 -9.77
CA CYS A 14 -3.55 -15.54 -8.68
C CYS A 14 -3.51 -16.50 -7.49
N LYS A 15 -2.32 -16.89 -7.02
CA LYS A 15 -2.18 -17.71 -5.80
C LYS A 15 -2.54 -16.96 -4.52
N SER A 16 -2.49 -15.63 -4.55
CA SER A 16 -2.75 -14.79 -3.36
C SER A 16 -4.23 -14.55 -3.09
N CYS A 17 -5.08 -14.53 -4.13
CA CYS A 17 -6.52 -14.27 -4.00
C CYS A 17 -7.43 -15.20 -4.81
N GLY A 18 -6.87 -16.17 -5.53
CA GLY A 18 -7.61 -17.17 -6.31
C GLY A 18 -8.21 -16.67 -7.62
N LYS A 19 -8.19 -15.36 -7.91
CA LYS A 19 -8.82 -14.78 -9.11
C LYS A 19 -8.10 -15.19 -10.40
N GLU A 20 -8.89 -15.50 -11.42
CA GLU A 20 -8.40 -15.76 -12.78
C GLU A 20 -8.45 -14.46 -13.59
N VAL A 21 -7.34 -14.09 -14.20
CA VAL A 21 -7.19 -12.83 -14.94
C VAL A 21 -6.42 -13.05 -16.23
N THR A 22 -6.76 -12.30 -17.27
CA THR A 22 -6.01 -12.30 -18.54
C THR A 22 -4.62 -11.68 -18.39
N ASN A 23 -4.52 -10.59 -17.61
CA ASN A 23 -3.27 -9.86 -17.39
C ASN A 23 -2.82 -9.95 -15.93
N ARG A 24 -1.93 -10.92 -15.65
CA ARG A 24 -1.37 -11.14 -14.31
C ARG A 24 -0.54 -9.96 -13.77
N TRP A 25 0.12 -9.20 -14.63
CA TRP A 25 0.95 -8.06 -14.21
C TRP A 25 0.10 -6.87 -13.80
N HIS A 26 -0.94 -6.55 -14.57
CA HIS A 26 -1.90 -5.53 -14.16
C HIS A 26 -2.59 -5.91 -12.84
N HIS A 27 -3.01 -7.16 -12.71
CA HIS A 27 -3.61 -7.66 -11.47
C HIS A 27 -2.63 -7.62 -10.29
N PHE A 28 -1.34 -7.89 -10.51
CA PHE A 28 -0.32 -7.81 -9.46
C PHE A 28 -0.28 -6.42 -8.82
N HIS A 29 -0.52 -5.36 -9.60
CA HIS A 29 -0.60 -4.00 -9.06
C HIS A 29 -1.75 -3.76 -8.09
N SER A 30 -2.82 -4.55 -8.15
CA SER A 30 -3.89 -4.49 -7.14
C SER A 30 -3.45 -5.03 -5.77
N HIS A 31 -2.51 -5.97 -5.75
CA HIS A 31 -1.92 -6.53 -4.53
C HIS A 31 -0.78 -5.65 -4.02
N THR A 32 0.03 -5.10 -4.92
CA THR A 32 0.99 -4.06 -4.58
C THR A 32 0.26 -2.73 -4.54
N ALA A 33 -0.61 -2.55 -3.52
CA ALA A 33 -1.02 -1.21 -3.14
C ALA A 33 0.25 -0.37 -3.06
N GLN A 34 0.42 0.59 -3.98
CA GLN A 34 1.60 1.44 -4.03
C GLN A 34 1.61 2.27 -2.76
N ARG A 35 2.24 1.68 -1.76
CA ARG A 35 2.29 2.17 -0.41
C ARG A 35 3.44 3.16 -0.37
N SER A 36 3.09 4.43 -0.50
CA SER A 36 4.06 5.51 -0.36
C SER A 36 4.42 5.62 1.12
N PHE A 37 5.66 5.27 1.43
CA PHE A 37 6.20 5.37 2.78
C PHE A 37 6.58 6.81 3.08
N CYS A 38 6.30 7.26 4.31
CA CYS A 38 6.83 8.52 4.77
C CYS A 38 8.33 8.38 5.03
N PRO A 39 9.18 9.30 4.54
CA PRO A 39 10.62 9.24 4.79
C PRO A 39 11.01 9.59 6.24
N TYR A 40 10.07 10.13 7.03
CA TYR A 40 10.34 10.62 8.39
C TYR A 40 9.67 9.80 9.49
N CYS A 41 8.78 8.86 9.14
CA CYS A 41 8.08 8.02 10.10
C CYS A 41 7.58 6.71 9.46
N PRO A 42 7.21 5.68 10.23
CA PRO A 42 6.74 4.40 9.69
C PRO A 42 5.33 4.48 9.06
N ALA A 43 4.77 5.67 8.88
CA ALA A 43 3.46 5.84 8.27
C ALA A 43 3.50 5.47 6.78
N THR A 44 2.47 4.77 6.35
CA THR A 44 2.36 4.26 5.00
C THR A 44 1.01 4.69 4.41
N TYR A 45 1.05 5.18 3.18
CA TYR A 45 -0.10 5.79 2.52
C TYR A 45 -0.42 5.06 1.23
N SER A 46 -1.70 4.86 0.91
CA SER A 46 -2.13 4.26 -0.36
C SER A 46 -1.98 5.21 -1.55
N ARG A 47 -1.81 6.52 -1.31
CA ARG A 47 -1.68 7.53 -2.35
C ARG A 47 -0.66 8.62 -1.99
N ILE A 48 0.06 9.12 -2.99
CA ILE A 48 1.13 10.10 -2.80
C ILE A 48 0.64 11.49 -2.34
N ASP A 49 -0.58 11.89 -2.70
CA ASP A 49 -1.18 13.14 -2.25
C ASP A 49 -1.46 13.11 -0.75
N THR A 50 -1.97 12.00 -0.23
CA THR A 50 -2.20 11.83 1.21
C THR A 50 -0.88 11.79 1.99
N LEU A 51 0.17 11.18 1.43
CA LEU A 51 1.52 11.26 2.00
C LEU A 51 2.05 12.69 2.04
N ARG A 52 1.92 13.46 0.95
CA ARG A 52 2.39 14.86 0.89
C ARG A 52 1.69 15.73 1.93
N SER A 53 0.37 15.59 2.08
CA SER A 53 -0.39 16.30 3.11
C SER A 53 0.03 15.90 4.52
N HIS A 54 0.28 14.60 4.76
CA HIS A 54 0.83 14.14 6.03
C HIS A 54 2.20 14.77 6.32
N VAL A 55 3.13 14.75 5.37
CA VAL A 55 4.46 15.36 5.54
C VAL A 55 4.34 16.85 5.84
N ARG A 56 3.50 17.57 5.09
CA ARG A 56 3.28 19.00 5.33
C ARG A 56 2.60 19.30 6.66
N ALA A 57 1.81 18.41 7.24
CA ALA A 57 1.07 18.67 8.48
C ALA A 57 1.76 18.12 9.74
N LYS A 58 2.49 17.01 9.61
CA LYS A 58 3.12 16.26 10.72
C LYS A 58 4.64 16.37 10.73
N HIS A 59 5.23 16.78 9.61
CA HIS A 59 6.66 17.00 9.46
C HIS A 59 6.95 18.44 8.97
N THR A 60 6.05 19.39 9.30
CA THR A 60 6.15 20.83 9.01
C THR A 60 7.52 21.42 9.33
N ILE A 61 8.16 20.96 10.41
CA ILE A 61 9.41 21.51 10.94
C ILE A 61 10.65 21.08 10.11
N PHE A 62 10.54 20.07 9.26
CA PHE A 62 11.69 19.50 8.55
C PHE A 62 11.93 20.07 7.15
N LEU A 63 11.17 21.08 6.71
CA LEU A 63 11.43 21.76 5.42
C LEU A 63 12.62 22.74 5.47
N SER A 64 13.28 22.93 6.63
CA SER A 64 14.41 23.86 6.72
C SER A 64 15.68 23.38 7.42
N ASN A 65 15.83 22.12 7.87
CA ASN A 65 17.15 21.70 8.33
C ASN A 65 17.47 20.21 8.18
N LYS A 66 18.63 19.97 7.59
CA LYS A 66 19.26 18.67 7.39
C LYS A 66 19.89 18.17 8.69
N HIS A 67 19.12 17.86 9.75
CA HIS A 67 19.63 17.04 10.87
C HIS A 67 18.52 16.68 11.90
N ALA A 68 18.05 15.41 11.87
CA ALA A 68 17.48 14.57 12.95
C ALA A 68 16.45 15.17 13.98
N PRO A 69 15.96 14.43 15.00
CA PRO A 69 15.65 13.01 15.15
C PRO A 69 14.13 12.76 15.40
N ALA A 70 13.80 11.47 15.49
CA ALA A 70 12.48 10.88 15.73
C ALA A 70 11.74 11.43 16.96
N LEU A 71 10.47 11.82 16.78
CA LEU A 71 9.51 11.95 17.89
C LEU A 71 8.18 11.28 17.52
N GLN A 72 7.80 10.39 18.42
CA GLN A 72 6.85 9.29 18.28
C GLN A 72 5.42 9.78 18.03
N CYS A 73 4.80 9.34 16.92
CA CYS A 73 3.35 9.37 16.80
C CYS A 73 2.80 7.98 17.14
N LYS A 74 2.10 7.92 18.28
CA LYS A 74 1.38 6.75 18.76
C LYS A 74 0.51 6.19 17.63
N VAL A 75 0.71 4.91 17.32
CA VAL A 75 -0.15 4.12 16.42
C VAL A 75 -1.55 4.08 17.00
N ASN A 76 -2.42 4.95 16.50
CA ASN A 76 -3.86 4.76 16.65
C ASN A 76 -4.31 3.89 15.47
N ARG A 77 -4.35 2.58 15.73
CA ARG A 77 -5.08 1.60 14.93
C ARG A 77 -6.54 2.01 14.91
N SER A 78 -7.02 2.59 13.82
CA SER A 78 -8.45 2.86 13.63
C SER A 78 -8.81 2.89 12.15
N LYS A 79 -8.78 1.70 11.54
CA LYS A 79 -9.86 1.10 10.74
C LYS A 79 -9.27 -0.06 9.96
N ALA A 80 -9.45 -1.25 10.53
CA ALA A 80 -9.66 -2.43 9.72
C ALA A 80 -10.92 -2.16 8.91
N ASP A 81 -10.80 -2.02 7.60
CA ASP A 81 -11.92 -2.29 6.71
C ASP A 81 -12.20 -3.79 6.80
N ASN A 82 -13.30 -4.09 7.49
CA ASN A 82 -13.93 -5.38 7.54
C ASN A 82 -14.42 -5.73 6.13
N MET A 83 -13.70 -6.61 5.41
CA MET A 83 -14.25 -7.26 4.24
C MET A 83 -14.76 -8.64 4.67
N THR A 84 -16.05 -8.68 4.97
CA THR A 84 -16.84 -9.88 5.29
C THR A 84 -16.62 -10.96 4.23
N ILE A 85 -16.25 -12.16 4.69
CA ILE A 85 -16.33 -13.38 3.89
C ILE A 85 -17.78 -13.86 3.95
N GLY A 86 -18.44 -13.86 2.79
CA GLY A 86 -19.69 -14.56 2.50
C GLY A 86 -19.50 -15.36 1.23
#